data_AF-A0A969BJB9-F1
#
_entry.id   AF-A0A969BJB9-F1
#
_cell.length_a   1.000
_cell.length_b   1.000
_cell.length_c   1.000
_cell.angle_alpha   90.00
_cell.angle_beta   90.00
_cell.angle_gamma   90.00
#
_symmetry.space_group_name_H-M   'P 1'
#
loop_
_entity.id
_entity.type
_entity.pdbx_description
1 polymer ?
#
loop_
_entity_poly.entity_id
_entity_poly.type
_entity_poly.pdbx_seq_one_letter_code
_entity_poly.pdbx_strand_id
1 'polypeptide(L)'
;MNSQVRQYLFAGIFLMVAIYELFEKDWLEFSLYAVVGTAFVVNALSREPRLAHIRKALVIASWTFILASGILLLYVLQFRF
;
A
#
# COMPACT_ATOMS: atom_id res chain seq x y z
N MET A 1 -8.99 -7.11 -17.83
CA MET A 1 -7.96 -7.38 -16.80
C MET A 1 -8.64 -7.67 -15.46
N ASN A 2 -8.29 -8.79 -14.79
CA ASN A 2 -8.87 -9.20 -13.52
C ASN A 2 -8.56 -8.18 -12.41
N SER A 3 -9.50 -7.91 -11.50
CA SER A 3 -9.29 -6.97 -10.39
C SER A 3 -8.14 -7.36 -9.47
N GLN A 4 -7.85 -8.65 -9.32
CA GLN A 4 -6.73 -9.12 -8.48
C GLN A 4 -5.38 -8.81 -9.15
N VAL A 5 -5.29 -8.99 -10.46
CA VAL A 5 -4.11 -8.64 -11.26
C VAL A 5 -3.82 -7.13 -11.17
N ARG A 6 -4.86 -6.29 -11.22
CA ARG A 6 -4.69 -4.84 -11.02
C ARG A 6 -4.13 -4.48 -9.65
N GLN A 7 -4.58 -5.14 -8.58
CA GLN A 7 -4.08 -4.86 -7.23
C GLN A 7 -2.61 -5.22 -7.09
N TYR A 8 -2.17 -6.37 -7.63
CA TYR A 8 -0.76 -6.73 -7.63
C TYR A 8 0.08 -5.82 -8.53
N LEU A 9 -0.45 -5.37 -9.66
CA LEU A 9 0.23 -4.37 -10.51
C LEU A 9 0.47 -3.07 -9.75
N PHE A 10 -0.57 -2.51 -9.11
CA PHE A 10 -0.42 -1.29 -8.32
C PHE A 10 0.51 -1.49 -7.13
N ALA A 11 0.39 -2.62 -6.42
CA ALA A 11 1.34 -2.97 -5.35
C ALA A 11 2.79 -2.97 -5.87
N GLY A 12 3.05 -3.60 -7.01
CA GLY A 12 4.38 -3.64 -7.62
C GLY A 12 4.91 -2.25 -7.97
N ILE A 13 4.08 -1.40 -8.58
CA ILE A 13 4.45 -0.02 -8.92
C ILE A 13 4.79 0.77 -7.66
N PHE A 14 3.91 0.78 -6.66
CA PHE A 14 4.12 1.55 -5.43
C PHE A 14 5.31 1.04 -4.62
N LEU A 15 5.55 -0.26 -4.57
CA LEU A 15 6.73 -0.81 -3.91
C LEU A 15 8.03 -0.49 -4.67
N MET A 16 8.02 -0.47 -6.00
CA MET A 16 9.18 -0.02 -6.78
C MET A 16 9.48 1.45 -6.54
N VAL A 17 8.46 2.32 -6.51
CA VAL A 17 8.64 3.74 -6.17
C VAL A 17 9.15 3.90 -4.74
N ALA A 18 8.63 3.12 -3.78
CA ALA A 18 9.17 3.13 -2.42
C ALA A 18 10.67 2.77 -2.41
N ILE A 19 11.08 1.72 -3.12
CA ILE A 19 12.50 1.36 -3.22
C ILE A 19 13.33 2.50 -3.83
N TYR A 20 12.80 3.19 -4.84
CA TYR A 20 13.46 4.35 -5.42
C TYR A 20 13.63 5.49 -4.40
N GLU A 21 12.57 5.88 -3.69
CA GLU A 21 12.63 6.92 -2.65
C GLU A 21 13.58 6.56 -1.49
N LEU A 22 13.71 5.27 -1.19
CA LEU A 22 14.69 4.78 -0.22
C LEU A 22 16.13 5.10 -0.64
N PHE A 23 16.44 5.03 -1.95
CA PHE A 23 17.76 5.39 -2.47
C PHE A 23 18.00 6.91 -2.47
N GLU A 24 16.97 7.70 -2.73
CA GLU A 24 17.00 9.17 -2.62
C GLU A 24 17.01 9.66 -1.16
N LYS A 25 16.92 8.74 -0.19
CA LYS A 25 16.84 9.02 1.26
C LYS A 25 15.62 9.85 1.65
N ASP A 26 14.57 9.77 0.85
CA ASP A 26 13.31 10.42 1.10
C ASP A 26 12.41 9.57 1.99
N TRP A 27 12.68 9.60 3.29
CA TRP A 27 11.99 8.75 4.25
C TRP A 27 10.47 8.98 4.29
N LEU A 28 10.02 10.19 3.95
CA LEU A 28 8.60 10.53 4.01
C LEU A 28 7.85 9.95 2.80
N GLU A 29 8.34 10.19 1.58
CA GLU A 29 7.74 9.61 0.39
C GLU A 29 7.91 8.09 0.34
N PHE A 30 9.06 7.58 0.78
CA PHE A 30 9.27 6.15 1.01
C PHE A 30 8.15 5.56 1.88
N SER A 31 7.87 6.17 3.03
CA SER A 31 6.86 5.69 3.97
C SER A 31 5.46 5.69 3.33
N LEU A 32 5.12 6.74 2.59
CA LEU A 32 3.85 6.84 1.87
C LEU A 32 3.71 5.69 0.86
N TYR A 33 4.68 5.54 -0.05
CA TYR A 33 4.61 4.55 -1.12
C TYR A 33 4.71 3.11 -0.60
N ALA A 34 5.50 2.87 0.45
CA ALA A 34 5.59 1.56 1.11
C ALA A 34 4.24 1.15 1.74
N VAL A 35 3.57 2.08 2.44
CA VAL A 35 2.27 1.83 3.08
C VAL A 35 1.18 1.60 2.02
N VAL A 36 1.16 2.41 0.95
CA VAL A 36 0.22 2.24 -0.16
C VAL A 36 0.43 0.89 -0.86
N GLY A 37 1.67 0.55 -1.19
CA GLY A 37 2.02 -0.73 -1.81
C GLY A 37 1.56 -1.91 -0.96
N THR A 38 1.85 -1.85 0.35
CA THR A 38 1.42 -2.88 1.31
C THR A 38 -0.11 -2.98 1.41
N ALA A 39 -0.83 -1.86 1.39
CA ALA A 39 -2.30 -1.85 1.38
C ALA A 39 -2.87 -2.63 0.19
N PHE A 40 -2.30 -2.45 -1.01
CA PHE A 40 -2.71 -3.17 -2.21
C PHE A 40 -2.39 -4.66 -2.14
N VAL A 41 -1.23 -5.05 -1.62
CA VAL A 41 -0.88 -6.46 -1.40
C VAL A 41 -1.87 -7.12 -0.46
N VAL A 42 -2.12 -6.53 0.71
CA VAL A 42 -3.02 -7.10 1.72
C VAL A 42 -4.46 -7.18 1.21
N ASN A 43 -4.90 -6.17 0.45
CA ASN A 43 -6.21 -6.20 -0.20
C ASN A 43 -6.31 -7.33 -1.25
N ALA A 44 -5.25 -7.58 -2.03
CA ALA A 44 -5.20 -8.70 -2.97
C ALA A 44 -5.23 -10.05 -2.24
N LEU A 45 -4.47 -10.18 -1.15
CA LEU A 45 -4.47 -11.38 -0.30
C LEU A 45 -5.84 -11.67 0.32
N SER A 46 -6.66 -10.65 0.62
CA SER A 46 -8.01 -10.86 1.15
C SER A 46 -8.93 -11.66 0.21
N ARG A 47 -8.59 -11.68 -1.09
CA ARG A 47 -9.33 -12.35 -2.17
C ARG A 47 -8.77 -13.74 -2.50
N GLU A 48 -7.63 -14.12 -1.94
CA GLU A 48 -7.07 -15.47 -2.08
C GLU A 48 -7.98 -16.50 -1.38
N PRO A 49 -8.42 -17.57 -2.08
CA PRO A 49 -9.28 -18.59 -1.49
C PRO A 49 -8.59 -19.35 -0.36
N ARG A 50 -7.27 -19.51 -0.42
CA ARG A 50 -6.46 -20.17 0.63
C ARG A 50 -6.46 -19.43 1.96
N LEU A 51 -6.67 -18.10 1.93
CA LEU A 51 -6.63 -17.22 3.10
C LEU A 51 -8.04 -16.84 3.60
N ALA A 52 -9.08 -17.57 3.17
CA ALA A 52 -10.46 -17.27 3.55
C ALA A 52 -10.69 -17.20 5.07
N HIS A 53 -9.98 -18.03 5.85
CA HIS A 53 -10.08 -18.09 7.30
C HIS A 53 -9.62 -16.80 8.02
N ILE A 54 -8.66 -16.05 7.45
CA ILE A 54 -8.19 -14.76 7.98
C ILE A 54 -8.68 -13.54 7.18
N ARG A 55 -9.62 -13.73 6.24
CA ARG A 55 -10.08 -12.65 5.34
C ARG A 55 -10.50 -11.39 6.10
N LYS A 56 -11.21 -11.54 7.22
CA LYS A 56 -11.66 -10.38 8.03
C LYS A 56 -10.47 -9.56 8.55
N ALA A 57 -9.42 -10.22 9.04
CA ALA A 57 -8.21 -9.56 9.51
C ALA A 57 -7.47 -8.86 8.37
N LEU A 58 -7.37 -9.50 7.19
CA LEU A 58 -6.75 -8.90 6.00
C LEU A 58 -7.52 -7.66 5.52
N VAL A 59 -8.86 -7.71 5.52
CA VAL A 59 -9.69 -6.55 5.17
C VAL A 59 -9.45 -5.41 6.15
N ILE A 60 -9.48 -5.68 7.46
CA ILE A 60 -9.19 -4.66 8.50
C ILE A 60 -7.81 -4.05 8.28
N ALA A 61 -6.78 -4.88 8.12
CA ALA A 61 -5.41 -4.41 7.89
C ALA A 61 -5.30 -3.55 6.63
N SER A 62 -5.97 -3.93 5.53
CA SER A 62 -5.99 -3.12 4.31
C SER A 62 -6.61 -1.75 4.53
N TRP A 63 -7.71 -1.66 5.28
CA TRP A 63 -8.33 -0.38 5.64
C TRP A 63 -7.46 0.46 6.55
N THR A 64 -6.77 -0.15 7.51
CA THR A 64 -5.80 0.54 8.36
C THR A 64 -4.67 1.14 7.53
N PHE A 65 -4.12 0.40 6.57
CA PHE A 65 -3.08 0.93 5.68
C PHE A 65 -3.60 2.02 4.74
N ILE A 66 -4.83 1.91 4.23
CA ILE A 66 -5.45 2.97 3.42
C ILE A 66 -5.59 4.25 4.24
N LEU A 67 -6.10 4.17 5.47
CA LEU A 67 -6.21 5.34 6.35
C LEU A 67 -4.85 5.95 6.67
N ALA A 68 -3.86 5.11 7.01
CA ALA A 68 -2.49 5.56 7.25
C ALA A 68 -1.89 6.26 6.03
N SER A 69 -2.12 5.72 4.82
CA SER A 69 -1.67 6.36 3.58
C SER A 69 -2.34 7.71 3.32
N GLY A 70 -3.62 7.87 3.67
CA GLY A 70 -4.31 9.15 3.58
C GLY A 70 -3.71 10.20 4.51
N ILE A 71 -3.36 9.82 5.75
CA ILE A 71 -2.69 10.70 6.70
C ILE A 71 -1.29 11.07 6.19
N LEU A 72 -0.50 10.10 5.73
CA LEU A 72 0.82 10.34 5.17
C LEU A 72 0.77 11.24 3.94
N LEU A 73 -0.23 11.08 3.08
CA LEU A 73 -0.41 11.93 1.92
C LEU A 73 -0.68 13.39 2.31
N LEU A 74 -1.56 13.62 3.29
CA LEU A 74 -1.81 14.95 3.83
C LEU A 74 -0.54 15.56 4.43
N TYR A 75 0.27 14.73 5.10
CA TYR A 75 1.55 15.16 5.67
C TYR A 75 2.57 15.53 4.58
N VAL A 76 2.71 14.72 3.52
CA VAL A 76 3.54 15.06 2.35
C VAL A 76 3.07 16.37 1.72
N LEU A 77 1.76 16.56 1.55
CA LEU A 77 1.20 17.80 1.00
C LEU A 77 1.44 19.02 1.88
N GLN A 78 1.54 18.87 3.20
CA GLN A 78 1.76 19.99 4.11
C GLN A 78 3.24 20.37 4.25
N PHE A 79 4.14 19.39 4.25
CA PHE A 79 5.55 19.60 4.59
C PHE A 79 6.49 19.63 3.39
N ARG A 80 6.02 19.20 2.22
CA ARG A 80 6.80 19.18 0.98
C ARG A 80 6.30 20.19 -0.06
N PHE A 81 5.02 20.55 -0.02
CA PHE A 81 4.40 21.58 -0.84
C PHE A 81 3.96 22.76 0.03
#